data_AF-A0A935T027-F1
#
_entry.id   AF-A0A935T027-F1
#
_cell.length_a   1.000
_cell.length_b   1.000
_cell.length_c   1.000
_cell.angle_alpha   90.00
_cell.angle_beta   90.00
_cell.angle_gamma   90.00
#
_symmetry.space_group_name_H-M   'P 1'
#
loop_
_entity.id
_entity.type
_entity.pdbx_description
1 polymer ?
#
loop_
_entity_poly.entity_id
_entity_poly.type
_entity_poly.pdbx_seq_one_letter_code
_entity_poly.pdbx_strand_id
1 'polypeptide(L)' 'MRKVRDWSAVIDKLNKSPKGELTVKMGSPGSAQVTRCRLLAEWSNLEATTKGATLYLRLKG' A
#
# COMPACT_ATOMS: atom_id res chain seq x y z
N MET A 1 -10.01 14.22 14.46
CA MET A 1 -10.28 13.37 13.28
C MET A 1 -8.98 12.72 12.82
N ARG A 2 -8.87 11.38 12.82
CA ARG A 2 -7.71 10.71 12.21
C ARG A 2 -7.73 11.01 10.71
N LYS A 3 -6.68 11.65 10.18
CA LYS A 3 -6.51 11.82 8.74
C LYS A 3 -6.44 10.44 8.10
N VAL A 4 -7.50 10.05 7.38
CA VAL A 4 -7.49 8.84 6.56
C VAL A 4 -6.41 9.07 5.50
N ARG A 5 -5.48 8.13 5.39
CA ARG A 5 -4.42 8.21 4.38
C ARG A 5 -5.07 8.06 3.00
N ASP A 6 -4.80 9.01 2.12
CA ASP A 6 -5.25 8.96 0.73
C ASP A 6 -4.41 7.89 -0.01
N TRP A 7 -5.03 6.74 -0.25
CA TRP A 7 -4.37 5.62 -0.91
C TRP A 7 -4.26 5.81 -2.42
N SER A 8 -5.16 6.57 -3.04
CA SER A 8 -5.06 6.90 -4.46
C SER A 8 -3.80 7.72 -4.73
N ALA A 9 -3.53 8.74 -3.92
CA ALA A 9 -2.30 9.52 -4.02
C ALA A 9 -1.02 8.69 -3.78
N VAL A 10 -1.10 7.68 -2.90
CA VAL A 10 0.00 6.74 -2.64
C VAL A 10 0.26 5.86 -3.86
N ILE A 11 -0.79 5.35 -4.50
CA ILE A 11 -0.69 4.54 -5.72
C ILE A 11 -0.22 5.38 -6.91
N ASP A 12 -0.68 6.63 -7.05
CA ASP A 12 -0.17 7.53 -8.08
C ASP A 12 1.33 7.78 -7.95
N LYS A 13 1.81 7.93 -6.71
CA LYS A 13 3.24 8.03 -6.43
C LYS A 13 3.99 6.73 -6.75
N LEU A 14 3.38 5.58 -6.49
CA LEU A 14 3.94 4.27 -6.84
C LEU A 14 4.05 4.09 -8.37
N ASN A 15 3.00 4.45 -9.12
CA ASN A 15 2.98 4.40 -10.59
C ASN A 15 4.03 5.31 -11.24
N LYS A 16 4.39 6.42 -10.59
CA LYS A 16 5.44 7.34 -11.02
C LYS A 16 6.84 6.95 -10.50
N SER A 17 6.93 5.95 -9.62
CA SER A 17 8.20 5.54 -9.03
C SER A 17 9.01 4.74 -10.06
N PRO A 18 10.27 5.13 -10.36
CA PRO A 18 11.10 4.41 -11.33
C PRO A 18 11.42 2.97 -10.92
N LYS A 19 11.29 2.65 -9.63
CA LYS A 19 11.48 1.29 -9.09
C LYS A 19 10.16 0.51 -8.98
N GLY A 20 9.01 1.16 -9.13
CA GLY A 20 7.71 0.53 -8.96
C GLY A 20 7.48 -0.05 -7.56
N GLU A 21 8.17 0.46 -6.53
CA GLU A 21 8.10 -0.05 -5.15
C GLU A 21 7.91 1.10 -4.14
N LEU A 22 7.16 0.83 -3.06
CA LEU A 22 6.92 1.76 -1.97
C LEU A 22 6.70 1.03 -0.64
N THR A 23 7.29 1.53 0.43
CA THR A 23 7.07 1.01 1.78
C THR A 23 6.31 2.02 2.64
N VAL A 24 5.32 1.55 3.38
CA VAL A 24 4.40 2.37 4.16
C VAL A 24 4.28 1.83 5.58
N LYS A 25 4.68 2.63 6.58
CA LYS A 25 4.48 2.30 8.00
C LYS A 25 3.03 2.57 8.41
N MET A 26 2.41 1.56 9.02
CA MET A 26 1.05 1.56 9.50
C MET A 26 1.02 1.67 11.02
N GLY A 27 -0.17 1.95 11.58
CA GLY A 27 -0.34 2.10 13.03
C GLY A 27 -0.27 0.78 13.79
N SER A 28 -0.64 -0.33 13.14
CA SER A 28 -0.59 -1.68 13.71
C SER A 28 -0.50 -2.76 12.63
N PRO A 29 -0.08 -3.99 12.98
CA PRO A 29 -0.10 -5.12 12.04
C PRO A 29 -1.48 -5.40 11.45
N GLY A 30 -2.54 -5.36 12.27
CA GLY A 30 -3.91 -5.54 11.79
C GLY A 30 -4.33 -4.46 10.78
N SER A 31 -3.96 -3.20 11.00
CA SER A 31 -4.24 -2.13 10.04
C SER A 31 -3.49 -2.34 8.72
N ALA A 32 -2.27 -2.87 8.76
CA ALA A 32 -1.52 -3.19 7.54
C ALA A 32 -2.19 -4.32 6.74
N GLN A 33 -2.67 -5.37 7.41
CA GLN A 33 -3.37 -6.48 6.77
C GLN A 33 -4.70 -6.06 6.15
N VAL A 34 -5.52 -5.28 6.88
CA VAL A 34 -6.80 -4.78 6.36
C VAL A 34 -6.57 -3.89 5.14
N THR A 35 -5.61 -2.96 5.22
CA THR A 35 -5.24 -2.12 4.09
C THR A 35 -4.73 -2.94 2.91
N ARG A 36 -3.87 -3.94 3.14
CA ARG A 36 -3.41 -4.85 2.08
C ARG A 36 -4.57 -5.46 1.31
N CYS A 37 -5.56 -6.03 2.01
CA CYS A 37 -6.71 -6.67 1.36
C CYS A 37 -7.53 -5.66 0.53
N ARG A 38 -7.73 -4.44 1.05
CA ARG A 38 -8.43 -3.38 0.32
C ARG A 38 -7.68 -2.98 -0.96
N LEU A 39 -6.38 -2.73 -0.84
CA LEU A 39 -5.56 -2.34 -1.97
C LEU A 39 -5.53 -3.40 -3.07
N LEU A 40 -5.45 -4.69 -2.71
CA LEU A 40 -5.48 -5.78 -3.69
C LEU A 40 -6.84 -5.97 -4.37
N ALA A 41 -7.94 -5.56 -3.72
CA ALA A 41 -9.27 -5.60 -4.30
C ALA A 41 -9.51 -4.44 -5.28
N GLU A 42 -8.92 -3.27 -5.01
CA GLU A 42 -9.11 -2.05 -5.81
C GLU A 42 -8.10 -1.90 -6.96
N TRP A 43 -6.86 -2.40 -6.81
CA TRP A 43 -5.81 -2.29 -7.82
C TRP A 43 -5.27 -3.66 -8.24
N SER A 44 -5.66 -4.12 -9.44
CA SER A 44 -5.31 -5.45 -9.96
C SER A 44 -3.82 -5.61 -10.33
N ASN A 45 -3.17 -4.51 -10.71
CA ASN A 45 -1.74 -4.44 -11.08
C ASN A 45 -0.82 -4.19 -9.87
N LEU A 46 -1.35 -4.27 -8.64
CA LEU A 46 -0.61 -4.07 -7.40
C LEU A 46 -0.27 -5.39 -6.73
N GLU A 47 0.95 -5.48 -6.22
CA GLU A 47 1.38 -6.45 -5.22
C GLU A 47 1.49 -5.74 -3.87
N ALA A 48 0.85 -6.31 -2.85
CA ALA A 48 0.89 -5.78 -1.50
C ALA A 48 1.21 -6.90 -0.51
N THR A 49 2.29 -6.72 0.25
CA THR A 49 2.72 -7.64 1.31
C THR A 49 2.91 -6.90 2.63
N THR A 50 2.89 -7.60 3.75
CA THR A 50 3.00 -6.99 5.08
C THR A 50 4.05 -7.70 5.91
N LYS A 51 4.90 -6.93 6.61
CA LYS A 51 5.81 -7.42 7.66
C LYS A 51 5.55 -6.63 8.93
N GLY A 52 4.89 -7.25 9.91
CA GLY A 52 4.43 -6.55 11.11
C GLY A 52 3.50 -5.38 10.75
N ALA A 53 3.80 -4.19 11.26
CA ALA A 53 3.06 -2.96 10.95
C ALA A 53 3.51 -2.25 9.67
N THR A 54 4.31 -2.90 8.81
CA THR A 54 4.82 -2.32 7.58
C THR A 54 4.15 -2.95 6.38
N LEU A 55 3.64 -2.11 5.48
CA LEU A 55 3.05 -2.48 4.21
C LEU A 55 4.06 -2.21 3.08
N TYR A 56 4.31 -3.21 2.25
CA TYR A 56 5.19 -3.13 1.09
C TYR A 56 4.32 -3.23 -0.16
N LEU A 57 4.44 -2.24 -1.02
CA LEU A 57 3.70 -2.10 -2.25
C LEU A 57 4.65 -2.19 -3.43
N ARG A 58 4.25 -2.91 -4.46
CA ARG A 58 5.00 -3.07 -5.70
C ARG A 58 4.05 -3.17 -6.90
N LEU A 59 4.43 -2.62 -8.05
CA LEU A 59 3.67 -2.82 -9.28
C LEU A 59 4.02 -4.19 -9.88
N LYS A 60 3.02 -4.91 -10.35
CA LYS A 60 3.21 -6.09 -11.19
C LYS A 60 3.85 -5.62 -12.49
N GLY A 61 5.06 -6.08 -12.75
CA GLY A 61 5.77 -5.88 -14.02
C GLY A 61 5.21 -6.77 -15.11
#